data_AF-A0A2L2Z4L9-F1
#
_entry.id   AF-A0A2L2Z4L9-F1
#
_cell.length_a   1.000
_cell.length_b   1.000
_cell.length_c   1.000
_cell.angle_alpha   90.00
_cell.angle_beta   90.00
_cell.angle_gamma   90.00
#
_symmetry.space_group_name_H-M   'P 1'
#
loop_
_entity.id
_entity.type
_entity.pdbx_description
1 polymer ?
#
loop_
_entity_poly.entity_id
_entity_poly.type
_entity_poly.pdbx_seq_one_letter_code
_entity_poly.pdbx_strand_id
1 'polypeptide(L)'
;EPDFSKVVEPSLSEAERGSWEIGLSYECRTLLFKALHNLIERSLLSRGYTRLGKFFVEPQTIPTTENNKKQIAFALHFFIHGDSTVCASVDARFTSSIYLLDKCHVTAAQAGQKNVQVIL
;
A
#
# COMPACT_ATOMS: atom_id res chain seq x y z
N GLU A 1 9.80 -32.25 0.86
CA GLU A 1 9.79 -30.91 1.48
C GLU A 1 11.09 -30.20 1.19
N PRO A 2 11.08 -28.86 1.01
CA PRO A 2 12.31 -28.07 0.95
C PRO A 2 13.04 -28.08 2.31
N ASP A 3 14.36 -28.29 2.27
CA ASP A 3 15.23 -28.32 3.45
C ASP A 3 15.75 -26.90 3.78
N PHE A 4 15.35 -26.37 4.94
CA PHE A 4 15.76 -25.05 5.43
C PHE A 4 16.79 -25.11 6.56
N SER A 5 17.33 -26.30 6.88
CA SER A 5 18.25 -26.51 8.01
C SER A 5 19.51 -25.64 7.98
N LYS A 6 19.89 -25.10 6.81
CA LYS A 6 21.04 -24.19 6.63
C LYS A 6 20.71 -22.69 6.74
N VAL A 7 19.43 -22.33 6.85
CA VAL A 7 18.97 -20.93 6.88
C VAL A 7 18.44 -20.56 8.27
N VAL A 8 17.96 -21.55 9.02
CA VAL A 8 17.44 -21.37 10.37
C VAL A 8 18.61 -21.32 11.36
N GLU A 9 18.66 -20.26 12.16
CA GLU A 9 19.67 -20.08 13.20
C GLU A 9 19.53 -21.19 14.27
N PRO A 10 20.61 -21.90 14.66
CA PRO A 10 20.51 -23.11 15.49
C PRO A 10 19.99 -22.90 16.92
N SER A 11 19.99 -21.68 17.43
CA SER A 11 19.43 -21.34 18.76
C SER A 11 17.92 -21.12 18.74
N LEU A 12 17.30 -21.08 17.56
CA LEU A 12 15.84 -21.01 17.42
C LEU A 12 15.20 -22.31 17.90
N SER A 13 14.50 -22.23 19.04
CA SER A 13 13.62 -23.29 19.53
C SER A 13 12.18 -23.07 19.03
N GLU A 14 11.46 -24.14 18.72
CA GLU A 14 10.02 -24.09 18.45
C GLU A 14 9.29 -23.60 19.71
N ALA A 15 8.79 -22.36 19.67
CA ALA A 15 8.11 -21.74 20.82
C ALA A 15 6.66 -22.23 20.96
N GLU A 16 5.94 -22.36 19.84
CA GLU A 16 4.58 -22.89 19.79
C GLU A 16 4.34 -23.63 18.48
N ARG A 17 3.74 -24.82 18.58
CA ARG A 17 3.29 -25.60 17.42
C ARG A 17 1.90 -25.15 16.99
N GLY A 18 1.82 -23.99 16.34
CA GLY A 18 0.57 -23.48 15.77
C GLY A 18 0.09 -24.35 14.60
N SER A 19 -1.20 -24.61 14.50
CA SER A 19 -1.81 -25.20 13.30
C SER A 19 -2.98 -24.33 12.82
N TRP A 20 -3.29 -24.39 11.53
CA TRP A 20 -4.44 -23.66 10.97
C TRP A 20 -5.78 -24.06 11.63
N GLU A 21 -5.86 -25.28 12.15
CA GLU A 21 -7.02 -25.84 12.87
C GLU A 21 -7.11 -25.36 14.33
N ILE A 22 -5.97 -25.14 14.98
CA ILE A 22 -5.88 -24.72 16.40
C ILE A 22 -5.83 -23.18 16.52
N GLY A 23 -5.63 -22.49 15.40
CA GLY A 23 -5.47 -21.05 15.33
C GLY A 23 -4.00 -20.63 15.41
N LEU A 24 -3.73 -19.43 14.93
CA LEU A 24 -2.41 -18.81 15.00
C LEU A 24 -2.31 -17.98 16.29
N SER A 25 -1.14 -18.00 16.93
CA SER A 25 -0.86 -17.10 18.06
C SER A 25 -1.06 -15.64 17.66
N TYR A 26 -1.32 -14.76 18.64
CA TYR A 26 -1.55 -13.35 18.36
C TYR A 26 -0.37 -12.70 17.61
N GLU A 27 0.85 -13.10 17.96
CA GLU A 27 2.10 -12.67 17.34
C GLU A 27 2.19 -13.14 15.88
N CYS A 28 1.92 -14.43 15.63
CA CYS A 28 1.91 -15.00 14.28
C CYS A 28 0.84 -14.35 13.41
N ARG A 29 -0.36 -14.13 13.95
CA ARG A 29 -1.43 -13.37 13.29
C ARG A 29 -0.94 -11.99 12.92
N THR A 30 -0.38 -11.25 13.87
CA THR A 30 0.14 -9.89 13.65
C THR A 30 1.19 -9.84 12.52
N LEU A 31 2.11 -10.80 12.47
CA LEU A 31 3.11 -10.89 11.39
C LEU A 31 2.47 -11.20 10.03
N LEU A 32 1.56 -12.17 9.99
CA LEU A 32 0.80 -12.51 8.78
C LEU A 32 0.04 -11.29 8.24
N PHE A 33 -0.59 -10.50 9.12
CA PHE A 33 -1.31 -9.29 8.71
C PHE A 33 -0.40 -8.20 8.19
N LYS A 34 0.76 -7.98 8.83
CA LYS A 34 1.78 -7.06 8.30
C LYS A 34 2.25 -7.50 6.91
N ALA A 35 2.50 -8.79 6.72
CA ALA A 35 2.91 -9.33 5.42
C ALA A 35 1.81 -9.17 4.37
N LEU A 36 0.56 -9.46 4.70
CA LEU A 36 -0.60 -9.28 3.81
C LEU A 36 -0.79 -7.81 3.44
N HIS A 37 -0.73 -6.89 4.40
CA HIS A 37 -0.82 -5.45 4.16
C HIS A 37 0.27 -5.00 3.19
N ASN A 38 1.52 -5.42 3.41
CA ASN A 38 2.64 -5.12 2.52
C ASN A 38 2.44 -5.70 1.12
N LEU A 39 1.86 -6.90 1.00
CA LEU A 39 1.55 -7.50 -0.29
C LEU A 39 0.48 -6.71 -1.06
N ILE A 40 -0.58 -6.26 -0.37
CA ILE A 40 -1.63 -5.43 -0.96
C ILE A 40 -1.04 -4.10 -1.44
N GLU A 41 -0.25 -3.42 -0.60
CA GLU A 41 0.42 -2.18 -0.96
C GLU A 41 1.31 -2.36 -2.20
N ARG A 42 2.15 -3.41 -2.22
CA ARG A 42 2.99 -3.72 -3.38
C ARG A 42 2.17 -4.03 -4.64
N SER A 43 1.05 -4.74 -4.50
CA SER A 43 0.14 -5.05 -5.60
C SER A 43 -0.46 -3.78 -6.19
N LEU A 44 -0.92 -2.85 -5.35
CA LEU A 44 -1.46 -1.56 -5.79
C LEU A 44 -0.39 -0.73 -6.51
N LEU A 45 0.81 -0.61 -5.94
CA LEU A 45 1.92 0.11 -6.57
C LEU A 45 2.28 -0.49 -7.94
N SER A 46 2.30 -1.82 -8.05
CA SER A 46 2.59 -2.51 -9.32
C SER A 46 1.54 -2.26 -10.41
N ARG A 47 0.33 -1.87 -10.03
CA ARG A 47 -0.79 -1.56 -10.92
C ARG A 47 -0.92 -0.07 -11.24
N GLY A 48 0.05 0.76 -10.81
CA GLY A 48 0.07 2.19 -11.09
C GLY A 48 -0.58 3.07 -10.03
N TYR A 49 -1.09 2.51 -8.93
CA TYR A 49 -1.51 3.34 -7.79
C TYR A 49 -0.27 3.95 -7.12
N THR A 50 -0.43 5.16 -6.60
CA THR A 50 0.56 5.85 -5.79
C THR A 50 -0.01 6.12 -4.41
N ARG A 51 0.83 6.04 -3.39
CA ARG A 51 0.44 6.31 -2.01
C ARG A 51 0.62 7.80 -1.69
N LEU A 52 -0.46 8.45 -1.31
CA LEU A 52 -0.47 9.83 -0.79
C LEU A 52 -0.95 9.80 0.67
N GLY A 53 0.00 9.86 1.60
CA GLY A 53 -0.27 9.67 3.03
C GLY A 53 -0.85 8.27 3.31
N LYS A 54 -2.12 8.21 3.74
CA LYS A 54 -2.84 6.95 3.98
C LYS A 54 -3.65 6.46 2.78
N PHE A 55 -3.80 7.27 1.74
CA PHE A 55 -4.65 6.96 0.59
C PHE A 55 -3.83 6.43 -0.58
N PHE A 56 -4.39 5.49 -1.31
CA PHE A 56 -3.97 5.08 -2.63
C PHE A 56 -4.83 5.78 -3.67
N VAL A 57 -4.17 6.28 -4.71
CA VAL A 57 -4.80 6.98 -5.83
C VAL A 57 -4.10 6.56 -7.11
N GLU A 58 -4.83 6.44 -8.20
CA GLU A 58 -4.25 6.15 -9.51
C GLU A 58 -3.99 7.47 -10.23
N PRO A 59 -2.73 7.92 -10.38
CA PRO A 59 -2.43 9.18 -11.05
C PRO A 59 -2.85 9.14 -12.52
N GLN A 60 -3.35 10.26 -13.03
CA GLN A 60 -3.69 10.41 -14.44
C GLN A 60 -2.42 10.71 -15.27
N THR A 61 -2.33 10.12 -16.46
CA THR A 61 -1.18 10.26 -17.37
C THR A 61 -1.25 11.51 -18.24
N ILE A 62 -2.45 11.99 -18.56
CA ILE A 62 -2.65 13.10 -19.49
C ILE A 62 -3.57 14.14 -18.83
N PRO A 63 -3.15 15.42 -18.73
CA PRO A 63 -4.08 16.49 -18.42
C PRO A 63 -5.06 16.64 -19.59
N THR A 64 -6.25 16.05 -19.46
CA THR A 64 -7.34 16.34 -20.40
C THR A 64 -7.77 17.79 -20.23
N THR A 65 -8.19 18.46 -21.30
CA THR A 65 -8.75 19.82 -21.28
C THR A 65 -9.92 20.00 -20.30
N GLU A 66 -10.53 18.90 -19.87
CA GLU A 66 -11.44 18.85 -18.72
C GLU A 66 -10.67 18.96 -17.39
N ASN A 67 -10.41 20.18 -16.97
CA ASN A 67 -9.69 20.55 -15.74
C ASN A 67 -10.33 20.05 -14.42
N ASN A 68 -11.40 19.24 -14.46
CA ASN A 68 -12.25 18.91 -13.31
C ASN A 68 -12.61 17.42 -13.19
N LYS A 69 -11.83 16.49 -13.77
CA LYS A 69 -12.04 15.07 -13.45
C LYS A 69 -11.78 14.84 -11.96
N LYS A 70 -12.79 14.29 -11.27
CA LYS A 70 -12.63 13.78 -9.91
C LYS A 70 -12.14 12.34 -10.01
N GLN A 71 -11.19 11.97 -9.16
CA GLN A 71 -10.73 10.60 -9.04
C GLN A 71 -10.99 10.09 -7.62
N ILE A 72 -11.05 8.77 -7.47
CA ILE A 72 -11.25 8.12 -6.18
C ILE A 72 -9.88 7.87 -5.55
N ALA A 73 -9.71 8.37 -4.34
CA ALA A 73 -8.63 7.97 -3.45
C ALA A 73 -9.22 7.08 -2.35
N PHE A 74 -8.54 6.00 -1.98
CA PHE A 74 -9.02 5.09 -0.95
C PHE A 74 -7.93 4.68 0.04
N ALA A 75 -8.30 4.51 1.30
CA ALA A 75 -7.44 3.98 2.34
C ALA A 75 -8.00 2.65 2.85
N LEU A 76 -7.12 1.69 3.08
CA LEU A 76 -7.46 0.38 3.64
C LEU A 76 -7.05 0.35 5.11
N HIS A 77 -7.95 -0.12 5.97
CA HIS A 77 -7.69 -0.33 7.38
C HIS A 77 -8.00 -1.77 7.73
N PHE A 78 -7.07 -2.42 8.44
CA PHE A 78 -7.23 -3.79 8.90
C PHE A 78 -7.00 -3.83 10.41
N PHE A 79 -7.82 -4.60 11.11
CA PHE A 79 -7.59 -4.93 12.51
C PHE A 79 -8.01 -6.36 12.80
N ILE A 80 -7.31 -6.96 13.74
CA ILE A 80 -7.60 -8.31 14.23
C ILE A 80 -8.72 -8.20 15.27
N HIS A 81 -9.73 -9.04 15.16
CA HIS A 81 -10.82 -9.14 16.13
C HIS A 81 -10.95 -10.59 16.64
N GLY A 82 -10.94 -10.76 17.96
CA GLY A 82 -10.99 -12.08 18.59
C GLY A 82 -9.81 -12.95 18.18
N ASP A 83 -10.05 -14.25 17.98
CA ASP A 83 -9.01 -15.25 17.77
C ASP A 83 -8.72 -15.57 16.30
N SER A 84 -9.66 -15.32 15.39
CA SER A 84 -9.53 -15.73 13.99
C SER A 84 -10.10 -14.74 12.97
N THR A 85 -10.66 -13.62 13.42
CA THR A 85 -11.35 -12.69 12.52
C THR A 85 -10.47 -11.49 12.17
N VAL A 86 -10.60 -11.07 10.91
CA VAL A 86 -9.94 -9.88 10.36
C VAL A 86 -11.02 -8.97 9.88
N CYS A 87 -11.09 -7.79 10.48
CA CYS A 87 -11.97 -6.75 10.02
C CYS A 87 -11.20 -5.86 9.04
N ALA A 88 -11.76 -5.68 7.85
CA ALA A 88 -11.25 -4.75 6.85
C ALA A 88 -12.26 -3.63 6.64
N SER A 89 -11.80 -2.40 6.57
CA SER A 89 -12.62 -1.26 6.18
C SER A 89 -11.91 -0.43 5.11
N VAL A 90 -12.72 0.23 4.27
CA VAL A 90 -12.25 1.05 3.15
C VAL A 90 -12.81 2.46 3.31
N ASP A 91 -11.93 3.46 3.44
CA ASP A 91 -12.27 4.89 3.42
C ASP A 91 -12.04 5.41 1.99
N ALA A 92 -13.11 5.61 1.22
CA ALA A 92 -13.04 6.08 -0.16
C ALA A 92 -13.55 7.52 -0.28
N ARG A 93 -12.82 8.35 -1.02
CA ARG A 93 -13.11 9.79 -1.18
C ARG A 93 -12.84 10.25 -2.60
N PHE A 94 -13.58 11.27 -3.04
CA PHE A 94 -13.27 11.97 -4.27
C PHE A 94 -12.22 13.05 -4.03
N THR A 95 -11.22 13.12 -4.90
CA THR A 95 -10.13 14.10 -4.86
C THR A 95 -9.95 14.74 -6.23
N SER A 96 -9.28 15.89 -6.27
CA SER A 96 -8.83 16.51 -7.52
C SER A 96 -7.89 15.56 -8.26
N SER A 97 -7.88 15.62 -9.60
CA SER A 97 -6.91 14.86 -10.40
C SER A 97 -5.48 15.17 -9.99
N ILE A 98 -4.68 14.11 -9.88
CA ILE A 98 -3.26 14.11 -9.59
C ILE A 98 -2.60 13.51 -10.82
N TYR A 99 -1.53 14.15 -11.27
CA TYR A 99 -0.85 13.80 -12.50
C TYR A 99 0.59 13.42 -12.21
N LEU A 100 1.13 12.49 -13.01
CA LEU A 100 2.55 12.16 -12.96
C LEU A 100 3.38 13.30 -13.54
N LEU A 101 4.46 13.64 -12.84
CA LEU A 101 5.45 14.58 -13.34
C LEU A 101 6.45 13.85 -14.25
N ASP A 102 6.78 14.47 -15.38
CA ASP A 102 7.82 14.02 -16.31
C ASP A 102 8.85 15.15 -16.48
N LYS A 103 9.99 14.84 -17.08
CA LYS A 103 11.10 15.76 -17.35
C LYS A 103 10.66 17.01 -18.10
N CYS A 104 9.69 16.88 -19.00
CA CYS A 104 9.09 18.02 -19.71
C CYS A 104 8.44 19.02 -18.74
N HIS A 105 7.72 18.53 -17.73
CA HIS A 105 7.08 19.37 -16.71
C HIS A 105 8.12 20.08 -15.83
N VAL A 106 9.20 19.39 -15.47
CA VAL A 106 10.31 19.97 -14.70
C VAL A 106 11.01 21.08 -15.50
N THR A 107 11.30 20.83 -16.77
CA THR A 107 11.96 21.80 -17.67
C THR A 107 11.08 23.03 -17.88
N ALA A 108 9.77 22.84 -18.10
CA ALA A 108 8.81 23.93 -18.24
C ALA A 108 8.68 24.76 -16.95
N ALA A 109 8.68 24.12 -15.77
CA ALA A 109 8.64 24.81 -14.48
C ALA A 109 9.91 25.63 -14.22
N GLN A 110 11.09 25.16 -14.66
CA GLN A 110 12.35 25.91 -14.55
C GLN A 110 12.39 27.13 -15.48
N ALA A 111 11.79 27.05 -16.65
CA ALA A 111 11.70 28.15 -17.61
C ALA A 111 10.60 29.17 -17.28
N GLY A 112 9.57 28.75 -16.53
CA GLY A 112 8.44 29.59 -16.14
C GLY A 112 8.74 30.45 -14.91
N GLN A 113 8.17 31.66 -14.86
CA GLN A 113 8.20 32.52 -13.66
C GLN A 113 7.05 32.25 -12.66
N LYS A 114 6.22 31.23 -12.90
CA LYS A 114 5.07 30.89 -12.03
C LYS A 114 5.38 29.68 -11.17
N ASN A 115 5.03 29.78 -9.88
CA ASN A 115 5.13 28.65 -8.95
C ASN A 115 4.18 27.53 -9.34
N VAL A 116 4.69 26.30 -9.40
CA VAL A 116 3.92 25.07 -9.64
C VAL A 116 3.74 24.36 -8.30
N GLN A 117 2.50 24.06 -7.91
CA GLN A 117 2.24 23.24 -6.74
C GLN A 117 2.51 21.78 -7.08
N VAL A 118 3.47 21.18 -6.38
CA VAL A 118 3.84 19.76 -6.53
C VAL A 118 3.68 19.05 -5.19
N ILE A 119 3.39 17.76 -5.24
CA ILE A 119 3.39 16.87 -4.08
C ILE A 119 4.68 16.05 -4.19
N LEU A 120 5.54 16.14 -3.18
CA LEU A 120 6.81 15.42 -3.05
C LEU A 120 6.67 14.24 -2.10
#